data_AF-K9UJL6-F1
#
_entry.id   AF-K9UJL6-F1
#
_cell.length_a   1.000
_cell.length_b   1.000
_cell.length_c   1.000
_cell.angle_alpha   90.00
_cell.angle_beta   90.00
_cell.angle_gamma   90.00
#
_symmetry.space_group_name_H-M   'P 1'
#
loop_
_entity.id
_entity.type
_entity.pdbx_description
1 polymer ?
#
loop_
_entity_poly.entity_id
_entity_poly.type
_entity_poly.pdbx_seq_one_letter_code
_entity_poly.pdbx_strand_id
1 'polypeptide(L)' 'MKKDNSELDDELLPEYDLKSLRVRKLGSGRKSFGSAIVRLEPDVAEMFPSADAVNEALRLLIQIAQRQPGKNPATIE' A
#
# COMPACT_ATOMS: atom_id res chain seq x y z
N MET A 1 -2.80 -25.16 -34.98
CA MET A 1 -2.08 -24.81 -33.74
C MET A 1 -0.72 -24.24 -34.15
N LYS A 2 -0.51 -22.93 -34.01
CA LYS A 2 0.83 -22.37 -34.21
C LYS A 2 1.60 -22.54 -32.91
N LYS A 3 2.76 -23.18 -33.00
CA LYS A 3 3.75 -23.25 -31.93
C LYS A 3 4.47 -21.91 -31.95
N ASP A 4 4.24 -21.11 -30.92
CA ASP A 4 4.97 -19.87 -30.74
C ASP A 4 6.37 -20.25 -30.23
N ASN A 5 7.35 -20.08 -31.11
CA ASN A 5 8.74 -20.45 -30.92
C ASN A 5 9.32 -19.56 -29.81
N SER A 6 9.72 -20.17 -28.69
CA SER A 6 10.33 -19.51 -27.53
C SER A 6 11.81 -19.17 -27.79
N GLU A 7 12.10 -18.51 -28.90
CA GLU A 7 13.45 -18.04 -29.30
C GLU A 7 13.62 -16.52 -29.08
N LEU A 8 12.81 -15.92 -28.20
CA LEU A 8 12.91 -14.49 -27.84
C LEU A 8 13.53 -14.27 -26.45
N ASP A 9 14.06 -15.31 -25.80
CA ASP A 9 14.40 -15.27 -24.37
C ASP A 9 15.86 -14.88 -24.07
N ASP A 10 16.72 -14.65 -25.08
CA ASP A 10 18.18 -14.60 -24.86
C ASP A 10 18.91 -13.37 -25.46
N GLU A 11 18.21 -12.27 -25.76
CA GLU A 11 18.86 -10.98 -26.08
C GLU A 11 19.07 -10.09 -24.83
N LEU A 12 18.58 -10.51 -23.66
CA LEU A 12 18.73 -9.76 -22.42
C LEU A 12 20.12 -10.02 -21.81
N LEU A 13 20.79 -8.93 -21.45
CA LEU A 13 22.02 -8.99 -20.66
C LEU A 13 21.74 -9.67 -19.30
N PRO A 14 22.71 -10.42 -18.72
CA PRO A 14 22.54 -11.14 -17.46
C PRO A 14 22.07 -10.29 -16.28
N GLU A 15 22.33 -8.98 -16.32
CA GLU A 15 21.91 -8.00 -15.31
C GLU A 15 20.40 -7.70 -15.37
N TYR A 16 19.72 -8.02 -16.46
CA TYR A 16 18.31 -7.71 -16.68
C TYR A 16 17.41 -8.95 -16.54
N ASP A 17 17.18 -9.40 -15.31
CA ASP A 17 16.19 -10.44 -15.01
C ASP A 17 14.76 -9.87 -14.91
N LEU A 18 14.08 -9.82 -16.06
CA LEU A 18 12.68 -9.39 -16.12
C LEU A 18 11.71 -10.42 -15.52
N LYS A 19 12.12 -11.67 -15.28
CA LYS A 19 11.28 -12.73 -14.68
C LYS A 19 11.10 -12.52 -13.17
N SER A 20 12.06 -11.86 -12.52
CA SER A 20 11.96 -11.46 -11.12
C SER A 20 10.99 -10.29 -10.86
N LEU A 21 10.62 -9.54 -11.90
CA LEU A 21 9.83 -8.33 -11.77
C LEU A 21 8.33 -8.64 -11.64
N ARG A 22 7.64 -7.89 -10.78
CA ARG A 22 6.18 -7.96 -10.67
C ARG A 22 5.54 -7.22 -11.84
N VAL A 23 4.78 -7.94 -12.69
CA VAL A 23 4.06 -7.35 -13.83
C VAL A 23 2.86 -6.51 -13.35
N ARG A 24 2.68 -5.31 -13.90
CA ARG A 24 1.53 -4.41 -13.65
C ARG A 24 0.86 -3.98 -14.95
N LYS A 25 -0.48 -3.94 -14.95
CA LYS A 25 -1.26 -3.36 -16.04
C LYS A 25 -1.34 -1.83 -15.87
N LEU A 26 -0.78 -1.09 -16.82
CA LEU A 26 -0.86 0.37 -16.91
C LEU A 26 -2.07 0.77 -17.78
N GLY A 27 -2.79 1.84 -17.43
CA GLY A 27 -3.91 2.37 -18.23
C GLY A 27 -4.98 3.10 -17.41
N SER A 28 -5.81 3.89 -18.10
CA SER A 28 -6.93 4.63 -17.51
C SER A 28 -7.93 3.68 -16.82
N GLY A 29 -8.40 4.06 -15.63
CA GLY A 29 -9.36 3.27 -14.84
C GLY A 29 -8.77 2.15 -13.97
N ARG A 30 -7.43 1.99 -13.90
CA ARG A 30 -6.80 1.00 -13.02
C ARG A 30 -6.28 1.65 -11.73
N LYS A 31 -6.75 1.13 -10.58
CA LYS A 31 -6.39 1.63 -9.24
C LYS A 31 -4.87 1.56 -9.01
N SER A 32 -4.30 2.56 -8.33
CA SER A 32 -2.89 2.62 -7.90
C SER A 32 -2.47 1.34 -7.15
N PHE A 33 -1.17 1.12 -6.96
CA PHE A 33 -0.67 0.03 -6.10
C PHE A 33 -1.22 0.23 -4.68
N GLY A 34 -2.31 -0.45 -4.35
CA GLY A 34 -2.82 -0.48 -2.99
C GLY A 34 -3.39 0.85 -2.50
N SER A 35 -3.90 0.75 -1.28
CA SER A 35 -4.53 1.79 -0.46
C SER A 35 -3.80 3.13 -0.45
N ALA A 36 -4.52 4.18 -0.03
CA ALA A 36 -3.93 5.49 0.24
C ALA A 36 -2.66 5.34 1.10
N ILE A 37 -1.55 5.92 0.63
CA ILE A 37 -0.29 5.95 1.36
C ILE A 37 -0.43 7.05 2.42
N VAL A 38 -0.43 6.65 3.69
CA VAL A 38 -0.44 7.57 4.83
C VAL A 38 0.97 7.62 5.38
N ARG A 39 1.59 8.80 5.33
CA ARG A 39 2.92 9.03 5.91
C ARG A 39 2.76 9.29 7.41
N LEU A 40 3.52 8.56 8.21
CA LEU A 40 3.66 8.84 9.64
C LEU A 40 4.89 9.72 9.86
N GLU A 41 4.84 10.56 10.89
CA GLU A 41 6.01 11.29 11.35
C GLU A 41 7.04 10.32 11.98
N PRO A 42 8.35 10.66 11.97
CA PRO A 42 9.41 9.74 12.39
C PRO A 42 9.28 9.24 13.83
N ASP A 43 8.86 10.12 14.73
CA ASP A 43 8.61 9.83 16.14
C ASP A 43 7.46 8.81 16.31
N VAL A 44 6.38 8.97 15.56
CA VAL A 44 5.25 8.04 15.57
C VAL A 44 5.65 6.69 14.97
N ALA A 45 6.41 6.70 13.88
CA ALA A 45 6.89 5.47 13.24
C ALA A 45 7.87 4.68 14.13
N GLU A 46 8.66 5.35 14.96
CA GLU A 46 9.54 4.71 15.95
C GLU A 46 8.74 4.03 17.07
N MET A 47 7.66 4.68 17.52
CA MET A 47 6.79 4.15 18.58
C MET A 47 5.88 3.01 18.13
N PHE A 48 5.50 2.98 16.84
CA PHE A 48 4.58 1.97 16.29
C PHE A 48 5.26 1.15 15.19
N PRO A 49 5.71 -0.09 15.50
CA PRO A 49 6.49 -0.90 14.55
C PRO A 49 5.67 -1.49 13.39
N SER A 50 4.34 -1.39 13.42
CA SER A 50 3.46 -1.90 12.35
C SER A 50 2.21 -1.05 12.15
N ALA A 51 1.65 -1.14 10.93
CA ALA A 51 0.38 -0.49 10.59
C ALA A 51 -0.78 -1.01 11.45
N ASP A 52 -0.76 -2.29 11.83
CA ASP A 52 -1.80 -2.87 12.70
C ASP A 52 -1.76 -2.25 14.10
N ALA A 53 -0.57 -2.01 14.66
CA ALA A 53 -0.42 -1.36 15.97
C ALA A 53 -0.98 0.08 15.96
N VAL A 54 -0.71 0.85 14.89
CA VAL A 54 -1.29 2.18 14.70
C VAL A 54 -2.81 2.11 14.62
N ASN A 55 -3.33 1.20 13.80
CA ASN A 55 -4.77 1.07 13.56
C ASN A 55 -5.53 0.68 14.83
N GLU A 56 -5.00 -0.23 15.64
CA GLU A 56 -5.61 -0.60 16.93
C GLU A 56 -5.64 0.58 17.90
N ALA A 57 -4.54 1.34 18.01
CA ALA A 57 -4.50 2.53 18.86
C ALA A 57 -5.53 3.59 18.42
N LEU A 58 -5.63 3.87 17.12
CA LEU A 58 -6.61 4.81 16.58
C LEU A 58 -8.06 4.34 16.78
N ARG A 59 -8.33 3.02 16.66
CA ARG A 59 -9.64 2.43 16.95
C ARG A 59 -10.03 2.62 18.42
N LEU A 60 -9.11 2.40 19.35
CA LEU A 60 -9.35 2.65 20.77
C LEU A 60 -9.66 4.13 21.02
N LEU A 61 -8.92 5.04 20.40
CA LEU A 61 -9.18 6.48 20.52
C LEU A 61 -10.57 6.85 19.99
N ILE A 62 -10.99 6.28 18.86
CA ILE A 62 -12.35 6.45 18.32
C ILE A 62 -13.40 5.95 19.32
N GLN A 63 -13.22 4.78 19.94
CA GLN A 63 -14.15 4.25 20.93
C GLN A 63 -14.26 5.15 22.17
N ILE A 64 -13.13 5.70 22.64
CA ILE A 64 -13.11 6.64 23.76
C ILE A 64 -13.83 7.94 23.38
N ALA A 65 -13.55 8.49 22.19
CA ALA A 65 -14.19 9.70 21.69
C ALA A 65 -15.71 9.54 21.54
N GLN A 66 -16.18 8.39 21.05
CA GLN A 66 -17.61 8.08 20.93
C GLN A 66 -18.33 8.01 22.29
N ARG A 67 -17.62 7.63 23.36
CA ARG A 67 -18.17 7.60 24.72
C ARG A 67 -18.21 8.98 25.37
N GLN A 68 -17.56 9.99 24.80
CA GLN A 68 -17.67 11.38 25.26
C GLN A 68 -18.73 12.11 24.44
N PRO A 69 -19.93 12.37 25.00
CA PRO A 69 -21.00 13.06 24.29
C PRO A 69 -20.62 14.55 24.11
N GLY A 70 -20.04 14.91 22.97
CA GLY A 70 -19.79 16.32 22.66
C GLY A 70 -18.85 16.64 21.50
N LYS A 71 -18.10 15.69 20.94
CA LYS A 71 -17.17 15.99 19.84
C LYS A 71 -17.20 14.89 18.78
N ASN A 72 -17.93 15.14 17.69
CA ASN A 72 -17.85 14.30 16.50
C ASN A 72 -16.43 14.42 15.90
N PRO A 73 -15.72 13.30 15.66
CA PRO A 73 -14.35 13.32 15.15
C PRO A 73 -14.23 13.66 13.66
N ALA A 74 -15.33 14.04 12.99
CA ALA A 74 -15.38 14.31 11.55
C ALA A 74 -15.36 15.80 11.18
N THR A 75 -15.24 16.71 12.17
CA THR A 75 -15.07 18.15 11.90
C THR A 75 -13.59 18.50 12.05
N ILE A 76 -12.87 18.46 10.93
CA ILE A 76 -11.58 19.13 10.77
C ILE A 76 -11.86 20.23 9.75
N GLU A 77 -11.91 21.48 10.21
CA GLU A 77 -11.89 22.68 9.34
C GLU A 77 -10.48 22.91 8.79
#